data_AF-A0A3D4HR78-F1
#
_entry.id   AF-A0A3D4HR78-F1
#
_cell.length_a   1.000
_cell.length_b   1.000
_cell.length_c   1.000
_cell.angle_alpha   90.00
_cell.angle_beta   90.00
_cell.angle_gamma   90.00
#
_symmetry.space_group_name_H-M   'P 1'
#
loop_
_entity.id
_entity.type
_entity.pdbx_description
1 polymer ?
#
loop_
_entity_poly.entity_id
_entity_poly.type
_entity_poly.pdbx_seq_one_letter_code
_entity_poly.pdbx_strand_id
1 'polypeptide(L)' 'VENYIDESTSLPVITLYGKNKKPTKEMLDEIDILAMDIQDVGSRLYTY' A
#
# COMPACT_ATOMS: atom_id res chain seq x y z
N VAL A 1 5.84 8.79 -5.73
CA VAL A 1 4.68 8.16 -6.39
C VAL A 1 3.44 8.75 -5.76
N GLU A 2 2.53 9.22 -6.60
CA GLU A 2 1.27 9.82 -6.17
C GLU A 2 0.17 8.76 -6.15
N ASN A 3 -0.94 9.06 -5.48
CA ASN A 3 -2.13 8.20 -5.51
C ASN A 3 -2.77 8.29 -6.90
N TYR A 4 -3.35 7.20 -7.37
CA TYR A 4 -4.05 7.16 -8.66
C TYR A 4 -5.17 6.12 -8.65
N ILE A 5 -6.02 6.15 -9.69
CA ILE A 5 -6.99 5.09 -9.96
C ILE A 5 -6.36 4.16 -11.00
N ASP A 6 -6.23 2.88 -10.67
CA ASP A 6 -5.79 1.89 -11.64
C ASP A 6 -6.85 1.73 -12.74
N GLU A 7 -6.46 1.91 -14.00
CA GLU A 7 -7.41 1.90 -15.12
C GLU A 7 -8.04 0.52 -15.35
N SER A 8 -7.30 -0.56 -15.05
CA SER A 8 -7.75 -1.92 -15.32
C SER A 8 -8.78 -2.43 -14.32
N THR A 9 -8.62 -2.05 -13.05
CA THR A 9 -9.47 -2.51 -11.94
C THR A 9 -10.44 -1.43 -11.44
N SER A 10 -10.22 -0.17 -11.82
CA SER A 10 -10.93 1.00 -11.28
C SER A 10 -10.81 1.15 -9.76
N LEU A 11 -9.77 0.55 -9.15
CA LEU A 11 -9.52 0.64 -7.71
C LEU A 11 -8.53 1.76 -7.37
N PRO A 12 -8.66 2.38 -6.18
CA PRO A 12 -7.70 3.37 -5.73
C PRO A 12 -6.37 2.71 -5.33
N VAL A 13 -5.27 3.23 -5.89
CA VAL A 13 -3.91 2.86 -5.50
C VAL A 13 -3.33 3.96 -4.64
N ILE A 14 -3.00 3.61 -3.40
CA ILE A 14 -2.51 4.53 -2.37
C ILE A 14 -1.01 4.31 -2.16
N THR A 15 -0.22 5.38 -2.21
CA THR A 15 1.22 5.33 -1.95
C THR A 15 1.54 5.22 -0.46
N LEU A 16 2.21 4.14 -0.05
CA LEU A 16 2.72 3.95 1.32
C LEU A 16 4.19 4.38 1.46
N TYR A 17 4.62 5.38 0.70
CA TYR A 17 5.97 5.96 0.78
C TYR A 17 5.98 7.38 1.36
N GLY A 18 7.16 7.84 1.78
CA GLY A 18 7.36 9.19 2.28
C GLY A 18 6.64 9.44 3.61
N LYS A 19 5.70 10.39 3.64
CA LYS A 19 4.92 10.73 4.84
C LYS A 19 3.87 9.67 5.20
N ASN A 20 3.47 8.84 4.23
CA ASN A 20 2.41 7.84 4.37
C ASN A 20 2.97 6.42 4.53
N LYS A 21 4.16 6.26 5.12
CA LYS A 21 4.77 4.93 5.36
C LYS A 21 3.88 3.98 6.17
N LYS A 22 2.99 4.54 6.99
CA LYS A 22 1.96 3.82 7.70
C LYS A 22 0.61 4.26 7.14
N PRO A 23 -0.32 3.34 6.81
CA PRO A 23 -1.67 3.72 6.42
C PRO A 23 -2.32 4.55 7.54
N THR A 24 -3.07 5.59 7.16
CA THR A 24 -3.91 6.30 8.13
C THR A 24 -5.13 5.45 8.49
N LYS A 25 -5.85 5.83 9.55
CA LYS A 25 -7.05 5.09 9.95
C LYS A 25 -8.11 5.15 8.85
N GLU A 26 -8.26 6.33 8.26
CA GLU A 26 -9.23 6.61 7.20
C GLU A 26 -8.97 5.78 5.94
N MET A 27 -7.70 5.46 5.64
CA MET A 27 -7.35 4.57 4.52
C MET A 27 -7.78 3.12 4.74
N LEU A 28 -8.09 2.73 5.97
CA LEU A 28 -8.46 1.37 6.36
C LEU A 28 -9.92 1.25 6.75
N ASP A 29 -10.71 2.34 6.74
CA ASP A 29 -12.09 2.35 7.25
C ASP A 29 -13.01 1.38 6.50
N GLU A 30 -12.73 1.10 5.21
CA GLU A 30 -13.49 0.16 4.37
C GLU A 30 -12.77 -1.19 4.17
N ILE A 31 -11.64 -1.42 4.86
CA ILE A 31 -10.82 -2.62 4.69
C ILE A 31 -10.97 -3.53 5.91
N ASP A 32 -11.67 -4.65 5.74
CA ASP A 32 -11.77 -5.69 6.79
C ASP A 32 -10.51 -6.57 6.87
N ILE A 33 -9.86 -6.81 5.73
CA ILE A 33 -8.70 -7.69 5.60
C ILE A 33 -7.65 -7.03 4.73
N LEU A 34 -6.42 -6.92 5.24
CA LEU A 34 -5.25 -6.52 4.46
C LEU A 34 -4.46 -7.76 4.03
N ALA A 35 -4.46 -8.04 2.73
CA ALA A 35 -3.65 -9.10 2.14
C ALA A 35 -2.29 -8.55 1.67
N MET A 36 -1.22 -9.32 1.89
CA MET A 36 0.12 -8.99 1.41
C MET A 36 0.61 -10.12 0.51
N ASP A 37 0.80 -9.80 -0.78
CA ASP A 37 1.39 -10.70 -1.77
C ASP A 37 2.63 -10.02 -2.36
N ILE A 38 3.74 -10.09 -1.63
CA ILE A 38 5.01 -9.46 -1.97
C ILE A 38 6.15 -10.45 -1.67
N GLN A 39 7.08 -10.59 -2.61
CA GLN A 39 8.29 -11.38 -2.41
C GLN A 39 9.35 -10.57 -1.63
N ASP A 40 9.73 -11.06 -0.46
CA ASP A 40 10.88 -10.55 0.31
C ASP A 40 12.19 -11.20 -0.15
N VAL A 41 13.32 -10.55 0.15
CA VAL A 41 14.68 -11.01 -0.13
C VAL A 41 15.47 -11.33 1.15
N GLY A 42 14.86 -11.25 2.33
CA GLY A 42 15.47 -11.64 3.60
C GLY A 42 16.53 -10.67 4.13
N SER A 43 16.46 -9.39 3.74
CA SER A 43 17.41 -8.36 4.14
C SER A 43 16.72 -7.25 4.92
N ARG A 44 17.22 -6.95 6.12
CA ARG A 44 16.68 -5.87 6.97
C ARG A 44 16.71 -4.49 6.31
N LEU A 45 17.63 -4.26 5.36
CA LEU A 45 17.74 -2.99 4.65
C LEU A 45 16.81 -2.89 3.43
N TYR A 46 16.12 -3.98 3.09
CA TYR A 46 15.12 -4.04 2.03
C TYR A 46 13.76 -3.68 2.63
N THR A 47 13.27 -2.48 2.36
CA THR A 47 12.08 -1.90 3.04
C THR A 47 10.80 -2.06 2.20
N TYR A 48 10.56 -3.28 1.73
CA TYR A 48 9.44 -3.61 0.84
C TYR A 48 8.33 -4.35 1.60
#